data_AF-A0AAD6UQG1-F1
#
_entry.id   AF-A0AAD6UQG1-F1
#
_cell.length_a   1.000
_cell.length_b   1.000
_cell.length_c   1.000
_cell.angle_alpha   90.00
_cell.angle_beta   90.00
_cell.angle_gamma   90.00
#
_symmetry.space_group_name_H-M   'P 1'
#
loop_
_entity.id
_entity.type
_entity.pdbx_description
1 polymer ?
#
loop_
_entity_poly.entity_id
_entity_poly.type
_entity_poly.pdbx_seq_one_letter_code
_entity_poly.pdbx_strand_id
1 'polypeptide(L)'
;MCDDSSPLEYSLSIKKNSCVVRFAFEPLPLTDELRKGDRVNYFAPSQWLADHQREHKAVDLTWFDTLSGILLVKPDMQSSPNPAACGLTQLGFALDLTKEPLLKIYIWPDAVARQSAPSSGAWNGCKQEHVLRAMDAIGLATPWRKVVDYLDRLRRSSPEHAGQPEFIAWDARSPATARMKVYVRFAKANLEQVLSHLDLGGMLDSAHTKEIKNAAAEIWDVFSSDGDPRAFQMVSGDLQGYDERTRGVLIYYELRQGEVDPSAKFYLPVRHYFSSDLPLAERFDKFLAEKQLQKAGWYTSLLNRFCDHRPLESRAGLQAVVGCAVRDGEWEVSMYISSEAYAAERFI
;
A
#
# COMPACT_ATOMS: atom_id res chain seq x y z
N MET A 1 -10.29 1.43 2.67
CA MET A 1 -8.83 1.42 2.89
C MET A 1 -8.21 0.02 2.91
N CYS A 2 -8.70 -0.92 3.74
CA CYS A 2 -8.14 -2.28 3.87
C CYS A 2 -8.83 -3.29 2.93
N ASP A 3 -8.17 -4.39 2.57
CA ASP A 3 -8.69 -5.39 1.61
C ASP A 3 -10.01 -6.07 2.04
N ASP A 4 -10.36 -6.05 3.32
CA ASP A 4 -11.63 -6.54 3.88
C ASP A 4 -12.69 -5.43 4.06
N SER A 5 -12.42 -4.24 3.54
CA SER A 5 -13.20 -3.01 3.73
C SER A 5 -13.25 -2.47 5.15
N SER A 6 -12.51 -3.04 6.11
CA SER A 6 -12.39 -2.46 7.44
C SER A 6 -11.70 -1.09 7.39
N PRO A 7 -12.00 -0.18 8.33
CA PRO A 7 -11.34 1.13 8.40
C PRO A 7 -10.01 1.09 9.15
N LEU A 8 -9.55 -0.10 9.57
CA LEU A 8 -8.36 -0.30 10.40
C LEU A 8 -7.60 -1.53 9.91
N GLU A 9 -6.28 -1.40 9.81
CA GLU A 9 -5.35 -2.50 9.52
C GLU A 9 -4.13 -2.39 10.42
N TYR A 10 -3.64 -3.51 10.91
CA TYR A 10 -2.42 -3.58 11.67
C TYR A 10 -1.27 -3.99 10.76
N SER A 11 -0.05 -3.61 11.10
CA SER A 11 1.12 -4.25 10.51
C SER A 11 2.23 -4.42 11.51
N LEU A 12 3.00 -5.48 11.31
CA LEU A 12 4.22 -5.75 12.05
C LEU A 12 5.40 -5.42 11.13
N SER A 13 6.40 -4.70 11.63
CA SER A 13 7.68 -4.49 10.97
C SER A 13 8.77 -5.18 11.79
N ILE A 14 9.28 -6.28 11.26
CA ILE A 14 10.13 -7.23 11.96
C ILE A 14 11.55 -7.11 11.42
N LYS A 15 12.49 -6.90 12.33
CA LYS A 15 13.94 -6.93 12.13
C LYS A 15 14.55 -7.82 13.21
N LYS A 16 15.82 -8.20 13.04
CA LYS A 16 16.56 -9.09 13.96
C LYS A 16 16.41 -8.75 15.44
N ASN A 17 16.41 -7.46 15.80
CA ASN A 17 16.37 -6.99 17.18
C ASN A 17 15.20 -6.05 17.50
N SER A 18 14.21 -5.94 16.60
CA SER A 18 13.08 -5.03 16.81
C SER A 18 11.83 -5.50 16.06
N CYS A 19 10.68 -5.40 16.72
CA CYS A 19 9.39 -5.52 16.09
C CYS A 19 8.58 -4.25 16.38
N VAL A 20 8.21 -3.51 15.34
CA VAL A 20 7.39 -2.30 15.47
C VAL A 20 5.97 -2.64 15.02
N VAL A 21 5.01 -2.40 15.90
CA VAL A 21 3.59 -2.44 15.55
C VAL A 21 3.23 -1.11 14.89
N ARG A 22 2.46 -1.18 13.81
CA ARG A 22 1.87 -0.01 13.16
C ARG A 22 0.39 -0.29 13.00
N PHE A 23 -0.41 0.76 12.94
CA PHE A 23 -1.78 0.65 12.46
C PHE A 23 -2.04 1.72 11.43
N ALA A 24 -2.74 1.34 10.36
CA ALA A 24 -3.30 2.24 9.38
C ALA A 24 -4.81 2.35 9.64
N PHE A 25 -5.38 3.53 9.46
CA PHE A 25 -6.80 3.76 9.65
C PHE A 25 -7.36 4.85 8.73
N GLU A 26 -8.65 4.72 8.43
CA GLU A 26 -9.46 5.70 7.73
C GLU A 26 -10.54 6.21 8.70
N PRO A 27 -10.44 7.46 9.19
CA PRO A 27 -11.53 8.06 9.94
C PRO A 27 -12.81 8.08 9.12
N LEU A 28 -13.91 7.64 9.73
CA LEU A 28 -15.23 7.57 9.10
C LEU A 28 -16.22 8.53 9.78
N PRO A 29 -17.25 9.01 9.06
CA PRO A 29 -18.32 9.80 9.65
C PRO A 29 -19.07 9.00 10.72
N LEU A 30 -19.42 9.65 11.84
CA LEU A 30 -20.08 9.00 12.98
C LEU A 30 -21.58 8.71 12.74
N THR A 31 -22.21 9.38 11.77
CA THR A 31 -23.64 9.21 11.49
C THR A 31 -23.92 9.04 10.00
N ASP A 32 -25.06 8.44 9.68
CA ASP A 32 -25.51 8.25 8.31
C ASP A 32 -25.82 9.57 7.60
N GLU A 33 -26.27 10.59 8.33
CA GLU A 33 -26.51 11.93 7.78
C GLU A 33 -25.20 12.57 7.31
N LEU A 34 -24.16 12.50 8.13
CA LEU A 34 -22.82 12.98 7.77
C LEU A 34 -22.28 12.22 6.55
N ARG A 35 -22.47 10.89 6.52
CA ARG A 35 -22.09 10.04 5.38
C ARG A 35 -22.83 10.41 4.09
N LYS A 36 -24.12 10.73 4.16
CA LYS A 36 -24.92 11.16 3.00
C LYS A 36 -24.46 12.50 2.44
N GLY A 37 -24.03 13.41 3.32
CA GLY A 37 -23.46 14.71 2.96
C GLY A 37 -22.02 14.65 2.45
N ASP A 38 -21.32 13.53 2.66
CA ASP A 38 -19.91 13.34 2.31
C ASP A 38 -19.66 12.00 1.62
N ARG A 39 -20.08 11.93 0.35
CA ARG A 39 -20.02 10.68 -0.44
C ARG A 39 -18.62 10.19 -0.74
N VAL A 40 -17.59 11.01 -0.51
CA VAL A 40 -16.19 10.72 -0.80
C VAL A 40 -15.31 10.73 0.46
N ASN A 41 -15.93 10.70 1.65
CA ASN A 41 -15.28 10.69 2.96
C ASN A 41 -14.12 11.71 3.08
N TYR A 42 -14.39 12.98 2.75
CA TYR A 42 -13.42 14.06 2.86
C TYR A 42 -13.37 14.67 4.27
N PHE A 43 -14.51 14.92 4.90
CA PHE A 43 -14.61 15.74 6.10
C PHE A 43 -14.09 15.01 7.34
N ALA A 44 -14.47 13.75 7.57
CA ALA A 44 -14.04 13.00 8.74
C ALA A 44 -12.51 12.87 8.85
N PRO A 45 -11.77 12.43 7.82
CA PRO A 45 -10.31 12.36 7.91
C PRO A 45 -9.64 13.74 7.92
N SER A 46 -10.21 14.75 7.24
CA SER A 46 -9.66 16.13 7.29
C SER A 46 -9.79 16.76 8.68
N GLN A 47 -10.93 16.57 9.34
CA GLN A 47 -11.15 17.05 10.70
C GLN A 47 -10.21 16.36 11.69
N TRP A 48 -10.06 15.04 11.59
CA TRP A 48 -9.12 14.29 12.42
C TRP A 48 -7.69 14.79 12.27
N LEU A 49 -7.23 15.04 11.03
CA LEU A 49 -5.87 15.54 10.78
C LEU A 49 -5.64 16.93 11.37
N ALA A 50 -6.62 17.82 11.23
CA ALA A 50 -6.56 19.17 11.80
C ALA A 50 -6.49 19.12 13.34
N ASP A 51 -7.30 18.26 13.97
CA ASP A 51 -7.29 18.06 15.42
C ASP A 51 -5.95 17.50 15.90
N HIS A 52 -5.46 16.47 15.21
CA HIS A 52 -4.18 15.84 15.52
C HIS A 52 -3.01 16.82 15.39
N GLN A 53 -2.98 17.67 14.35
CA GLN A 53 -1.94 18.69 14.20
C GLN A 53 -2.00 19.74 15.32
N ARG A 54 -3.20 20.11 15.80
CA ARG A 54 -3.34 21.07 16.92
C ARG A 54 -2.68 20.52 18.19
N GLU A 55 -2.85 19.23 18.46
CA GLU A 55 -2.31 18.52 19.62
C GLU A 55 -0.83 18.15 19.47
N HIS A 56 -0.37 17.84 18.26
CA HIS A 56 0.98 17.35 17.99
C HIS A 56 1.76 18.29 17.07
N LYS A 57 2.49 19.25 17.67
CA LYS A 57 3.26 20.28 16.93
C LYS A 57 4.39 19.74 16.04
N ALA A 58 4.80 18.50 16.23
CA ALA A 58 5.79 17.84 15.38
C ALA A 58 5.23 17.39 14.01
N VAL A 59 3.90 17.40 13.86
CA VAL A 59 3.22 17.06 12.60
C VAL A 59 3.33 18.22 11.63
N ASP A 60 4.06 18.00 10.54
CA ASP A 60 4.23 18.96 9.46
C ASP A 60 3.27 18.62 8.31
N LEU A 61 2.43 19.59 7.94
CA LEU A 61 1.42 19.46 6.88
C LEU A 61 1.79 20.19 5.58
N THR A 62 3.03 20.69 5.42
CA THR A 62 3.46 21.46 4.24
C THR A 62 3.15 20.74 2.92
N TRP A 63 3.46 19.45 2.83
CA TRP A 63 3.10 18.64 1.66
C TRP A 63 1.59 18.39 1.58
N PHE A 64 0.90 18.15 2.71
CA PHE A 64 -0.55 17.95 2.70
C PHE A 64 -1.29 19.17 2.14
N ASP A 65 -0.94 20.38 2.57
CA ASP A 65 -1.58 21.62 2.15
C ASP A 65 -1.45 21.82 0.63
N THR A 66 -0.30 21.47 0.06
CA THR A 66 -0.06 21.53 -1.39
C THR A 66 -0.79 20.42 -2.13
N LEU A 67 -0.67 19.17 -1.67
CA LEU A 67 -1.17 17.99 -2.37
C LEU A 67 -2.68 17.83 -2.29
N SER A 68 -3.32 18.30 -1.22
CA SER A 68 -4.77 18.21 -1.03
C SER A 68 -5.54 18.92 -2.15
N GLY A 69 -5.02 20.06 -2.65
CA GLY A 69 -5.61 20.78 -3.78
C GLY A 69 -5.43 20.12 -5.14
N ILE A 70 -4.54 19.13 -5.24
CA ILE A 70 -4.25 18.41 -6.49
C ILE A 70 -4.93 17.03 -6.49
N LEU A 71 -4.94 16.35 -5.34
CA LEU A 71 -5.25 14.93 -5.27
C LEU A 71 -6.58 14.60 -4.59
N LEU A 72 -7.22 15.56 -3.92
CA LEU A 72 -8.50 15.35 -3.22
C LEU A 72 -9.64 16.09 -3.91
N VAL A 73 -10.82 15.47 -3.89
CA VAL A 73 -12.08 16.10 -4.26
C VAL A 73 -12.78 16.52 -2.99
N LYS A 74 -13.01 17.84 -2.86
CA LYS A 74 -13.88 18.38 -1.82
C LYS A 74 -15.34 18.10 -2.20
N PRO A 75 -16.20 17.71 -1.26
CA PRO A 75 -17.62 17.54 -1.54
C PRO A 75 -18.20 18.88 -2.02
N ASP A 76 -18.57 18.95 -3.28
CA ASP A 76 -19.63 19.84 -3.73
C ASP A 76 -20.91 18.98 -3.92
N MET A 77 -22.06 19.55 -3.57
CA MET A 77 -23.34 18.85 -3.57
C MET A 77 -23.85 18.49 -4.99
N GLN A 78 -23.18 18.93 -6.07
CA GLN A 78 -23.66 18.87 -7.45
C GLN A 78 -22.80 18.00 -8.40
N SER A 79 -21.53 17.73 -8.08
CA SER A 79 -20.56 17.05 -8.96
C SER A 79 -19.84 15.85 -8.32
N SER A 80 -20.24 15.44 -7.12
CA SER A 80 -19.64 14.30 -6.42
C SER A 80 -19.73 13.00 -7.26
N PRO A 81 -18.62 12.25 -7.41
CA PRO A 81 -18.60 10.99 -8.16
C PRO A 81 -19.66 10.01 -7.64
N ASN A 82 -20.14 9.12 -8.52
CA ASN A 82 -21.15 8.13 -8.17
C ASN A 82 -20.70 7.27 -6.97
N PRO A 83 -21.44 7.25 -5.84
CA PRO A 83 -21.08 6.49 -4.64
C PRO A 83 -21.08 4.96 -4.84
N ALA A 84 -21.65 4.46 -5.95
CA ALA A 84 -21.57 3.04 -6.32
C ALA A 84 -20.18 2.63 -6.84
N ALA A 85 -19.26 3.57 -7.05
CA ALA A 85 -17.93 3.28 -7.51
C ALA A 85 -17.03 2.80 -6.36
N CYS A 86 -16.38 1.65 -6.53
CA CYS A 86 -15.34 1.13 -5.62
C CYS A 86 -14.21 2.16 -5.39
N GLY A 87 -13.61 2.21 -4.20
CA GLY A 87 -12.39 3.01 -3.95
C GLY A 87 -12.64 4.52 -3.75
N LEU A 88 -13.60 4.88 -2.90
CA LEU A 88 -13.88 6.28 -2.53
C LEU A 88 -13.10 6.76 -1.31
N THR A 89 -12.33 5.88 -0.64
CA THR A 89 -11.30 6.31 0.30
C THR A 89 -10.42 7.33 -0.44
N GLN A 90 -10.29 8.53 0.09
CA GLN A 90 -9.38 9.54 -0.44
C GLN A 90 -8.20 9.78 0.48
N LEU A 91 -8.43 9.68 1.79
CA LEU A 91 -7.48 10.07 2.83
C LEU A 91 -7.48 9.03 3.95
N GLY A 92 -6.28 8.56 4.29
CA GLY A 92 -6.05 7.65 5.41
C GLY A 92 -4.74 7.96 6.11
N PHE A 93 -4.53 7.33 7.26
CA PHE A 93 -3.39 7.62 8.11
C PHE A 93 -2.74 6.33 8.59
N ALA A 94 -1.47 6.38 8.97
CA ALA A 94 -0.86 5.32 9.77
C ALA A 94 0.03 5.90 10.86
N LEU A 95 0.15 5.17 11.97
CA LEU A 95 1.03 5.51 13.07
C LEU A 95 2.02 4.37 13.31
N ASP A 96 3.31 4.71 13.31
CA ASP A 96 4.35 3.79 13.78
C ASP A 96 4.45 3.89 15.30
N LEU A 97 4.15 2.80 16.02
CA LEU A 97 4.21 2.77 17.47
C LEU A 97 5.65 2.59 17.95
N THR A 98 6.41 3.67 17.86
CA THR A 98 7.76 3.76 18.43
C THR A 98 7.78 4.70 19.64
N LYS A 99 8.95 4.96 20.22
CA LYS A 99 9.11 5.97 21.28
C LYS A 99 8.63 7.36 20.84
N GLU A 100 8.80 7.65 19.55
CA GLU A 100 8.30 8.87 18.90
C GLU A 100 7.35 8.44 17.78
N PRO A 101 6.03 8.42 18.04
CA PRO A 101 5.07 8.03 17.03
C PRO A 101 5.20 8.87 15.76
N LEU A 102 5.30 8.20 14.62
CA LEU A 102 5.41 8.85 13.33
C LEU A 102 4.08 8.71 12.59
N LEU A 103 3.42 9.84 12.36
CA LEU A 103 2.25 9.92 11.49
C LEU A 103 2.68 9.80 10.03
N LYS A 104 1.99 8.94 9.28
CA LYS A 104 2.00 8.90 7.82
C LYS A 104 0.63 9.26 7.28
N ILE A 105 0.62 10.02 6.19
CA ILE A 105 -0.59 10.39 5.47
C ILE A 105 -0.63 9.61 4.18
N TYR A 106 -1.79 9.07 3.82
CA TYR A 106 -2.04 8.33 2.60
C TYR A 106 -3.12 9.05 1.78
N ILE A 107 -2.89 9.22 0.48
CA ILE A 107 -3.89 9.76 -0.45
C ILE A 107 -4.14 8.80 -1.61
N TRP A 108 -5.41 8.49 -1.84
CA TRP A 108 -5.90 7.76 -3.01
C TRP A 108 -6.51 8.74 -4.02
N PRO A 109 -5.87 8.94 -5.19
CA PRO A 109 -6.30 9.92 -6.19
C PRO A 109 -7.49 9.46 -7.06
N ASP A 110 -8.16 8.36 -6.71
CA ASP A 110 -9.25 7.77 -7.50
C ASP A 110 -10.40 8.74 -7.75
N ALA A 111 -10.82 9.50 -6.72
CA ALA A 111 -11.92 10.44 -6.85
C ALA A 111 -11.61 11.57 -7.84
N VAL A 112 -10.43 12.20 -7.72
CA VAL A 112 -10.04 13.32 -8.60
C VAL A 112 -9.76 12.84 -10.03
N ALA A 113 -9.18 11.62 -10.18
CA ALA A 113 -8.95 11.00 -11.46
C ALA A 113 -10.25 10.73 -12.21
N ARG A 114 -11.29 10.25 -11.50
CA ARG A 114 -12.63 10.03 -12.07
C ARG A 114 -13.34 11.33 -12.42
N GLN A 115 -13.24 12.36 -11.59
CA GLN A 115 -13.81 13.67 -11.89
C GLN A 115 -13.18 14.30 -13.13
N SER A 116 -11.89 14.05 -13.36
CA SER A 116 -11.14 14.56 -14.51
C SER A 116 -11.24 13.67 -15.76
N ALA A 117 -11.84 12.49 -15.62
CA ALA A 117 -11.84 11.50 -16.69
C ALA A 117 -12.76 11.92 -17.86
N PRO A 118 -12.35 11.66 -19.11
CA PRO A 118 -13.27 11.80 -20.24
C PRO A 118 -14.44 10.82 -20.10
N SER A 119 -15.56 11.11 -20.78
CA SER A 119 -16.76 10.26 -20.77
C SER A 119 -16.51 8.81 -21.25
N SER A 120 -15.36 8.55 -21.89
CA SER A 120 -14.91 7.21 -22.28
C SER A 120 -14.45 6.33 -21.10
N GLY A 121 -14.36 6.87 -19.88
CA GLY A 121 -13.99 6.11 -18.69
C GLY A 121 -12.49 5.84 -18.54
N ALA A 122 -11.62 6.55 -19.27
CA ALA A 122 -10.16 6.37 -19.23
C ALA A 122 -9.48 7.04 -18.01
N TRP A 123 -10.03 6.85 -16.81
CA TRP A 123 -9.60 7.55 -15.58
C TRP A 123 -8.18 7.19 -15.10
N ASN A 124 -7.66 6.03 -15.48
CA ASN A 124 -6.30 5.59 -15.12
C ASN A 124 -5.20 6.53 -15.68
N GLY A 125 -5.40 7.08 -16.88
CA GLY A 125 -4.49 8.08 -17.45
C GLY A 125 -4.49 9.37 -16.64
N CYS A 126 -5.67 9.84 -16.23
CA CYS A 126 -5.83 11.01 -15.37
C CYS A 126 -5.17 10.82 -14.00
N LYS A 127 -5.19 9.59 -13.46
CA LYS A 127 -4.51 9.27 -12.20
C LYS A 127 -3.00 9.51 -12.29
N GLN A 128 -2.36 9.00 -13.35
CA GLN A 128 -0.92 9.22 -13.60
C GLN A 128 -0.59 10.72 -13.71
N GLU A 129 -1.42 11.48 -14.42
CA GLU A 129 -1.23 12.92 -14.63
C GLU A 129 -1.30 13.69 -13.30
N HIS A 130 -2.30 13.40 -12.45
CA HIS A 130 -2.42 14.03 -11.14
C HIS A 130 -1.24 13.71 -10.22
N VAL A 131 -0.75 12.46 -10.22
CA VAL A 131 0.45 12.09 -9.45
C VAL A 131 1.70 12.79 -9.99
N LEU A 132 1.86 12.93 -11.31
CA LEU A 132 2.96 13.68 -11.90
C LEU A 132 2.94 15.15 -11.47
N ARG A 133 1.78 15.81 -11.56
CA ARG A 133 1.58 17.20 -11.10
C ARG A 133 1.86 17.36 -9.61
N ALA A 134 1.41 16.40 -8.80
CA ALA A 134 1.68 16.37 -7.36
C ALA A 134 3.18 16.30 -7.06
N MET A 135 3.92 15.40 -7.70
CA MET A 135 5.37 15.29 -7.48
C MET A 135 6.13 16.54 -7.95
N ASP A 136 5.68 17.18 -9.03
CA ASP A 136 6.24 18.45 -9.50
C ASP A 136 6.04 19.57 -8.48
N ALA A 137 4.83 19.72 -7.96
CA ALA A 137 4.46 20.76 -7.00
C ALA A 137 5.26 20.73 -5.67
N ILE A 138 5.81 19.57 -5.30
CA ILE A 138 6.58 19.39 -4.06
C ILE A 138 8.09 19.19 -4.29
N GLY A 139 8.56 19.39 -5.52
CA GLY A 139 9.99 19.31 -5.88
C GLY A 139 10.54 17.88 -5.95
N LEU A 140 9.71 16.89 -6.26
CA LEU A 140 10.08 15.48 -6.43
C LEU A 140 9.96 14.98 -7.88
N ALA A 141 9.85 15.91 -8.85
CA ALA A 141 9.73 15.60 -10.27
C ALA A 141 10.88 14.74 -10.80
N THR A 142 12.11 15.04 -10.40
CA THR A 142 13.32 14.38 -10.90
C THR A 142 13.34 12.87 -10.62
N PRO A 143 13.28 12.39 -9.35
CA PRO A 143 13.26 10.95 -9.08
C PRO A 143 11.98 10.29 -9.59
N TRP A 144 10.84 11.00 -9.60
CA TRP A 144 9.59 10.45 -10.14
C TRP A 144 9.63 10.23 -11.65
N ARG A 145 10.29 11.11 -12.41
CA ARG A 145 10.35 11.02 -13.88
C ARG A 145 10.99 9.72 -14.35
N LYS A 146 12.00 9.20 -13.65
CA LYS A 146 12.59 7.88 -13.97
C LYS A 146 11.55 6.75 -13.91
N VAL A 147 10.67 6.78 -12.90
CA VAL A 147 9.58 5.81 -12.77
C VAL A 147 8.56 6.00 -13.90
N VAL A 148 8.19 7.25 -14.20
CA VAL A 148 7.26 7.56 -15.30
C VAL A 148 7.80 7.04 -16.64
N ASP A 149 9.07 7.32 -16.96
CA ASP A 149 9.72 6.87 -18.20
C ASP A 149 9.73 5.33 -18.30
N TYR A 150 9.94 4.63 -17.18
CA TYR A 150 9.84 3.18 -17.12
C TYR A 150 8.41 2.69 -17.40
N LEU A 151 7.41 3.25 -16.71
CA LEU A 151 6.01 2.89 -16.91
C LEU A 151 5.53 3.20 -18.33
N ASP A 152 5.94 4.31 -18.94
CA ASP A 152 5.58 4.68 -20.31
C ASP A 152 6.29 3.81 -21.36
N ARG A 153 7.47 3.27 -21.06
CA ARG A 153 8.08 2.22 -21.90
C ARG A 153 7.26 0.94 -21.82
N LEU A 154 6.90 0.47 -20.62
CA LEU A 154 6.04 -0.70 -20.46
C LEU A 154 4.69 -0.54 -21.16
N ARG A 155 4.03 0.63 -21.04
CA ARG A 155 2.75 0.91 -21.72
C ARG A 155 2.84 0.79 -23.24
N ARG A 156 4.00 1.06 -23.83
CA ARG A 156 4.22 0.95 -25.28
C ARG A 156 4.61 -0.46 -25.72
N SER A 157 5.41 -1.17 -24.92
CA SER A 157 5.93 -2.48 -25.30
C SER A 157 5.08 -3.65 -24.83
N SER A 158 4.43 -3.52 -23.68
CA SER A 158 3.71 -4.59 -22.97
C SER A 158 2.60 -3.99 -22.08
N PRO A 159 1.54 -3.40 -22.68
CA PRO A 159 0.51 -2.63 -21.96
C PRO A 159 -0.13 -3.39 -20.79
N GLU A 160 -0.31 -4.70 -20.91
CA GLU A 160 -0.89 -5.58 -19.91
C GLU A 160 -0.03 -5.76 -18.65
N HIS A 161 1.26 -5.43 -18.74
CA HIS A 161 2.24 -5.47 -17.65
C HIS A 161 2.58 -4.08 -17.11
N ALA A 162 2.03 -3.02 -17.70
CA ALA A 162 2.27 -1.67 -17.25
C ALA A 162 1.57 -1.38 -15.92
N GLY A 163 2.36 -0.99 -14.93
CA GLY A 163 1.84 -0.58 -13.64
C GLY A 163 1.11 0.75 -13.68
N GLN A 164 0.31 1.00 -12.65
CA GLN A 164 -0.39 2.26 -12.43
C GLN A 164 -0.25 2.72 -10.98
N PRO A 165 -0.08 4.03 -10.73
CA PRO A 165 -0.15 4.57 -9.38
C PRO A 165 -1.47 4.14 -8.73
N GLU A 166 -1.39 3.71 -7.48
CA GLU A 166 -2.52 3.18 -6.72
C GLU A 166 -2.91 4.17 -5.64
N PHE A 167 -1.93 4.60 -4.84
CA PHE A 167 -2.01 5.69 -3.87
C PHE A 167 -0.60 6.25 -3.60
N ILE A 168 -0.55 7.36 -2.89
CA ILE A 168 0.70 7.92 -2.38
C ILE A 168 0.67 7.97 -0.85
N ALA A 169 1.84 7.94 -0.23
CA ALA A 169 1.95 8.17 1.20
C ALA A 169 3.23 8.90 1.56
N TRP A 170 3.23 9.62 2.68
CA TRP A 170 4.45 10.25 3.19
C TRP A 170 4.47 10.36 4.71
N ASP A 171 5.67 10.55 5.25
CA ASP A 171 5.86 10.86 6.66
C ASP A 171 5.45 12.33 6.93
N ALA A 172 4.54 12.60 7.87
CA ALA A 172 4.04 13.94 8.20
C ALA A 172 5.06 14.74 9.06
N ARG A 173 6.21 15.03 8.45
CA ARG A 173 7.35 15.76 9.02
C ARG A 173 7.95 16.69 7.97
N SER A 174 8.94 17.49 8.38
CA SER A 174 9.59 18.46 7.51
C SER A 174 9.96 17.86 6.13
N PRO A 175 9.60 18.53 5.02
CA PRO A 175 9.90 18.08 3.65
C PRO A 175 11.35 17.65 3.41
N ALA A 176 12.31 18.29 4.08
CA ALA A 176 13.73 17.98 3.96
C ALA A 176 14.09 16.57 4.46
N THR A 177 13.25 15.97 5.31
CA THR A 177 13.48 14.65 5.94
C THR A 177 12.37 13.64 5.68
N ALA A 178 11.24 14.11 5.15
CA ALA A 178 10.11 13.28 4.80
C ALA A 178 10.42 12.40 3.60
N ARG A 179 9.76 11.23 3.57
CA ARG A 179 9.85 10.26 2.48
C ARG A 179 8.52 10.24 1.78
N MET A 180 8.50 10.58 0.50
CA MET A 180 7.33 10.36 -0.34
C MET A 180 7.37 8.95 -0.90
N LYS A 181 6.24 8.25 -0.91
CA LYS A 181 6.11 6.90 -1.44
C LYS A 181 4.98 6.89 -2.45
N VAL A 182 5.30 6.59 -3.71
CA VAL A 182 4.29 6.38 -4.75
C VAL A 182 4.12 4.89 -4.94
N TYR A 183 2.96 4.37 -4.55
CA TYR A 183 2.63 2.95 -4.67
C TYR A 183 2.12 2.69 -6.08
N VAL A 184 2.75 1.76 -6.79
CA VAL A 184 2.40 1.35 -8.14
C VAL A 184 1.93 -0.09 -8.12
N ARG A 185 0.73 -0.32 -8.62
CA ARG A 185 0.11 -1.63 -8.78
C ARG A 185 0.52 -2.21 -10.12
N PHE A 186 1.07 -3.41 -10.12
CA PHE A 186 1.28 -4.21 -11.33
C PHE A 186 0.33 -5.41 -11.26
N ALA A 187 -0.79 -5.31 -11.97
CA ALA A 187 -1.86 -6.32 -11.92
C ALA A 187 -1.41 -7.70 -12.43
N LYS A 188 -0.42 -7.72 -13.33
CA LYS A 188 0.15 -8.93 -13.93
C LYS A 188 1.67 -8.85 -13.88
N ALA A 189 2.28 -9.63 -12.99
CA ALA A 189 3.73 -9.76 -12.89
C ALA A 189 4.11 -11.19 -12.49
N ASN A 190 5.07 -11.79 -13.20
CA ASN A 190 5.83 -12.94 -12.72
C ASN A 190 7.09 -12.47 -11.98
N LEU A 191 7.89 -13.39 -11.44
CA LEU A 191 9.11 -13.02 -10.69
C LEU A 191 10.08 -12.18 -11.53
N GLU A 192 10.35 -12.56 -12.78
CA GLU A 192 11.24 -11.80 -13.67
C GLU A 192 10.76 -10.34 -13.84
N GLN A 193 9.45 -10.17 -14.02
CA GLN A 193 8.84 -8.85 -14.14
C GLN A 193 8.91 -8.07 -12.82
N VAL A 194 8.65 -8.69 -11.68
CA VAL A 194 8.85 -8.07 -10.35
C VAL A 194 10.27 -7.57 -10.19
N LEU A 195 11.26 -8.41 -10.52
CA LEU A 195 12.67 -8.07 -10.44
C LEU A 195 13.05 -6.90 -11.37
N SER A 196 12.45 -6.83 -12.56
CA SER A 196 12.58 -5.69 -13.49
C SER A 196 11.88 -4.43 -12.96
N HIS A 197 10.72 -4.54 -12.32
CA HIS A 197 10.03 -3.39 -11.74
C HIS A 197 10.85 -2.76 -10.60
N LEU A 198 11.55 -3.57 -9.80
CA LEU A 198 12.37 -3.10 -8.68
C LEU A 198 13.60 -2.29 -9.11
N ASP A 199 14.13 -2.52 -10.31
CA ASP A 199 15.26 -1.77 -10.86
C ASP A 199 14.89 -0.86 -12.04
N LEU A 200 13.58 -0.67 -12.27
CA LEU A 200 13.04 0.13 -13.38
C LEU A 200 13.56 -0.33 -14.76
N GLY A 201 13.69 -1.65 -14.95
CA GLY A 201 14.22 -2.24 -16.18
C GLY A 201 15.71 -1.98 -16.36
N GLY A 202 16.47 -2.05 -15.27
CA GLY A 202 17.91 -1.81 -15.22
C GLY A 202 18.33 -0.33 -15.21
N MET A 203 17.40 0.61 -15.00
CA MET A 203 17.78 2.02 -14.80
C MET A 203 18.43 2.28 -13.44
N LEU A 204 18.20 1.39 -12.46
CA LEU A 204 18.80 1.45 -11.13
C LEU A 204 19.84 0.33 -10.99
N ASP A 205 21.11 0.68 -10.76
CA ASP A 205 22.20 -0.29 -10.58
C ASP A 205 23.02 0.01 -9.32
N SER A 206 22.34 0.10 -8.18
CA SER A 206 22.99 0.22 -6.88
C SER A 206 23.13 -1.14 -6.20
N ALA A 207 24.07 -1.27 -5.25
CA ALA A 207 24.16 -2.44 -4.39
C ALA A 207 22.84 -2.69 -3.64
N HIS A 208 22.20 -1.62 -3.17
CA HIS A 208 20.90 -1.68 -2.51
C HIS A 208 19.79 -2.24 -3.42
N THR A 209 19.77 -1.85 -4.70
CA THR A 209 18.82 -2.40 -5.69
C THR A 209 19.01 -3.92 -5.85
N LYS A 210 20.25 -4.39 -5.91
CA LYS A 210 20.57 -5.83 -5.98
C LYS A 210 20.11 -6.58 -4.73
N GLU A 211 20.33 -6.01 -3.55
CA GLU A 211 19.86 -6.57 -2.28
C GLU A 211 18.33 -6.71 -2.25
N ILE A 212 17.59 -5.67 -2.63
CA ILE A 212 16.12 -5.71 -2.67
C ILE A 212 15.62 -6.77 -3.66
N LYS A 213 16.25 -6.89 -4.83
CA LYS A 213 15.89 -7.93 -5.82
C LYS A 213 16.09 -9.34 -5.28
N ASN A 214 17.22 -9.61 -4.63
CA ASN A 214 17.47 -10.91 -3.99
C ASN A 214 16.44 -11.20 -2.89
N ALA A 215 16.11 -10.19 -2.09
CA ALA A 215 15.13 -10.31 -1.02
C ALA A 215 13.72 -10.57 -1.54
N ALA A 216 13.33 -9.92 -2.64
CA ALA A 216 12.06 -10.12 -3.30
C ALA A 216 11.94 -11.53 -3.90
N ALA A 217 13.01 -12.04 -4.53
CA ALA A 217 13.04 -13.40 -5.06
C ALA A 217 12.88 -14.45 -3.95
N GLU A 218 13.55 -14.27 -2.82
CA GLU A 218 13.42 -15.20 -1.71
C GLU A 218 12.03 -15.17 -1.06
N ILE A 219 11.46 -13.98 -0.85
CA ILE A 219 10.07 -13.87 -0.37
C ILE A 219 9.10 -14.51 -1.37
N TRP A 220 9.30 -14.29 -2.66
CA TRP A 220 8.50 -14.94 -3.69
C TRP A 220 8.53 -16.45 -3.55
N ASP A 221 9.71 -17.06 -3.47
CA ASP A 221 9.90 -18.51 -3.34
C ASP A 221 9.25 -19.09 -2.07
N VAL A 222 9.31 -18.37 -0.95
CA VAL A 222 8.65 -18.77 0.31
C VAL A 222 7.14 -18.93 0.13
N PHE A 223 6.51 -18.06 -0.65
CA PHE A 223 5.05 -18.05 -0.81
C PHE A 223 4.56 -18.71 -2.11
N SER A 224 5.45 -19.08 -3.04
CA SER A 224 5.09 -19.70 -4.33
C SER A 224 5.28 -21.23 -4.42
N SER A 225 5.82 -21.88 -3.38
CA SER A 225 6.53 -23.18 -3.49
C SER A 225 5.69 -24.47 -3.55
N ASP A 226 4.35 -24.43 -3.57
CA ASP A 226 3.53 -25.67 -3.50
C ASP A 226 3.15 -26.31 -4.85
N GLY A 227 3.87 -26.00 -5.93
CA GLY A 227 3.61 -26.66 -7.22
C GLY A 227 2.21 -26.38 -7.79
N ASP A 228 1.52 -25.37 -7.27
CA ASP A 228 0.27 -24.86 -7.84
C ASP A 228 0.62 -24.06 -9.12
N PRO A 229 0.14 -24.48 -10.31
CA PRO A 229 0.34 -23.77 -11.58
C PRO A 229 -0.19 -22.32 -11.60
N ARG A 230 -0.75 -21.86 -10.47
CA ARG A 230 -1.34 -20.54 -10.22
C ARG A 230 -0.47 -19.60 -9.39
N ALA A 231 0.82 -19.92 -9.18
CA ALA A 231 1.71 -19.23 -8.24
C ALA A 231 1.54 -17.69 -8.18
N PHE A 232 1.33 -17.00 -9.31
CA PHE A 232 0.65 -15.71 -9.34
C PHE A 232 -0.17 -15.66 -10.62
N GLN A 233 -1.32 -16.34 -10.65
CA GLN A 233 -2.16 -16.39 -11.85
C GLN A 233 -2.47 -14.95 -12.27
N MET A 234 -1.95 -14.55 -13.44
CA MET A 234 -2.19 -13.24 -14.03
C MET A 234 -3.71 -13.06 -14.13
N VAL A 235 -4.26 -12.05 -13.47
CA VAL A 235 -5.71 -11.80 -13.57
C VAL A 235 -6.01 -11.36 -15.00
N SER A 236 -6.60 -12.23 -15.81
CA SER A 236 -7.06 -11.87 -17.15
C SER A 236 -8.41 -11.15 -17.06
N GLY A 237 -8.40 -9.82 -17.15
CA GLY A 237 -9.61 -9.00 -17.23
C GLY A 237 -9.40 -7.59 -16.70
N ASP A 238 -10.32 -6.68 -17.02
CA ASP A 238 -10.45 -5.42 -16.28
C ASP A 238 -10.83 -5.78 -14.84
N LEU A 239 -10.03 -5.34 -13.85
CA LEU A 239 -10.28 -5.58 -12.43
C LEU A 239 -11.58 -4.87 -12.02
N GLN A 240 -12.71 -5.56 -12.10
CA GLN A 240 -14.04 -5.04 -11.79
C GLN A 240 -14.50 -5.61 -10.45
N GLY A 241 -13.93 -5.08 -9.38
CA GLY A 241 -14.29 -5.44 -8.01
C GLY A 241 -13.18 -5.08 -7.01
N TYR A 242 -13.54 -4.88 -5.74
CA TYR A 242 -12.56 -4.53 -4.70
C TYR A 242 -11.54 -5.67 -4.47
N ASP A 243 -11.99 -6.93 -4.46
CA ASP A 243 -11.12 -8.10 -4.29
C ASP A 243 -10.18 -8.33 -5.50
N GLU A 244 -10.59 -7.90 -6.70
CA GLU A 244 -9.74 -7.97 -7.90
C GLU A 244 -8.68 -6.86 -7.91
N ARG A 245 -9.01 -5.67 -7.42
CA ARG A 245 -8.12 -4.50 -7.37
C ARG A 245 -6.85 -4.74 -6.54
N THR A 246 -6.91 -5.59 -5.52
CA THR A 246 -5.80 -5.81 -4.58
C THR A 246 -4.89 -6.96 -5.02
N ARG A 247 -5.21 -7.66 -6.11
CA ARG A 247 -4.36 -8.69 -6.73
C ARG A 247 -3.15 -8.09 -7.46
N GLY A 248 -2.26 -8.96 -7.93
CA GLY A 248 -0.99 -8.58 -8.52
C GLY A 248 0.00 -8.14 -7.46
N VAL A 249 1.07 -7.44 -7.83
CA VAL A 249 2.08 -6.95 -6.88
C VAL A 249 1.97 -5.45 -6.67
N LEU A 250 2.36 -5.01 -5.48
CA LEU A 250 2.52 -3.59 -5.18
C LEU A 250 4.00 -3.29 -5.01
N ILE A 251 4.46 -2.22 -5.63
CA ILE A 251 5.80 -1.71 -5.40
C ILE A 251 5.63 -0.23 -5.09
N TYR A 252 6.15 0.23 -3.94
CA TYR A 252 6.33 1.67 -3.80
C TYR A 252 7.70 2.07 -4.31
N TYR A 253 7.76 3.27 -4.87
CA TYR A 253 8.99 4.01 -5.11
C TYR A 253 9.07 5.14 -4.08
N GLU A 254 10.10 5.08 -3.24
CA GLU A 254 10.42 6.10 -2.25
C GLU A 254 11.26 7.20 -2.92
N LEU A 255 10.78 8.43 -2.79
CA LEU A 255 11.32 9.66 -3.35
C LEU A 255 11.71 10.59 -2.20
N ARG A 256 12.87 11.24 -2.33
CA ARG A 256 13.41 12.18 -1.35
C ARG A 256 13.92 13.43 -2.04
N GLN A 257 13.83 14.56 -1.36
CA GLN A 257 14.42 15.80 -1.85
C GLN A 257 15.94 15.67 -1.93
N GLY A 258 16.53 16.13 -3.05
CA GLY A 258 17.96 16.04 -3.30
C GLY A 258 18.44 14.69 -3.85
N GLU A 259 17.59 13.66 -3.88
CA GLU A 259 17.92 12.37 -4.49
C GLU A 259 17.43 12.30 -5.94
N VAL A 260 18.28 11.77 -6.81
CA VAL A 260 17.97 11.61 -8.24
C VAL A 260 17.36 10.24 -8.54
N ASP A 261 17.72 9.22 -7.76
CA ASP A 261 17.26 7.85 -7.93
C ASP A 261 16.21 7.51 -6.87
N PRO A 262 15.04 6.96 -7.26
CA PRO A 262 14.12 6.38 -6.30
C PRO A 262 14.69 5.08 -5.71
N SER A 263 14.22 4.71 -4.52
CA SER A 263 14.38 3.35 -3.98
C SER A 263 13.05 2.59 -4.04
N ALA A 264 13.09 1.28 -4.22
CA ALA A 264 11.88 0.46 -4.36
C ALA A 264 11.64 -0.42 -3.12
N LYS A 265 10.37 -0.69 -2.79
CA LYS A 265 10.01 -1.73 -1.83
C LYS A 265 8.93 -2.64 -2.41
N PHE A 266 9.16 -3.94 -2.29
CA PHE A 266 8.27 -4.99 -2.79
C PHE A 266 7.19 -5.36 -1.76
N TYR A 267 5.98 -5.59 -2.26
CA TYR A 267 4.83 -6.06 -1.50
C TYR A 267 4.07 -7.13 -2.28
N LEU A 268 3.84 -8.26 -1.60
CA LEU A 268 3.20 -9.45 -2.13
C LEU A 268 1.85 -9.68 -1.42
N PRO A 269 0.71 -9.53 -2.11
CA PRO A 269 -0.64 -9.74 -1.57
C PRO A 269 -0.98 -11.21 -1.29
N VAL A 270 -0.37 -11.76 -0.23
CA VAL A 270 -0.41 -13.19 0.12
C VAL A 270 -1.82 -13.74 0.37
N ARG A 271 -2.80 -12.91 0.75
CA ARG A 271 -4.21 -13.35 0.97
C ARG A 271 -4.82 -14.09 -0.22
N HIS A 272 -4.36 -13.83 -1.45
CA HIS A 272 -4.95 -14.37 -2.68
C HIS A 272 -4.39 -15.74 -3.06
N TYR A 273 -3.33 -16.20 -2.40
CA TYR A 273 -2.57 -17.39 -2.80
C TYR A 273 -2.73 -18.58 -1.84
N PHE A 274 -3.50 -18.40 -0.77
CA PHE A 274 -3.75 -19.42 0.24
C PHE A 274 -5.24 -19.62 0.44
N SER A 275 -5.66 -20.86 0.70
CA SER A 275 -7.04 -21.20 1.04
C SER A 275 -7.41 -20.81 2.47
N SER A 276 -6.43 -20.77 3.37
CA SER A 276 -6.59 -20.38 4.77
C SER A 276 -5.36 -19.65 5.33
N ASP A 277 -5.54 -18.95 6.45
CA ASP A 277 -4.46 -18.17 7.07
C ASP A 277 -3.41 -19.04 7.77
N LEU A 278 -3.76 -20.25 8.23
CA LEU A 278 -2.81 -21.14 8.92
C LEU A 278 -1.57 -21.49 8.07
N PRO A 279 -1.67 -22.09 6.87
CA PRO A 279 -0.49 -22.48 6.08
C PRO A 279 0.38 -21.27 5.69
N LEU A 280 -0.24 -20.10 5.50
CA LEU A 280 0.47 -18.84 5.28
C LEU A 280 1.28 -18.46 6.53
N ALA A 281 0.65 -18.52 7.70
CA ALA A 281 1.29 -18.20 8.98
C ALA A 281 2.45 -19.14 9.29
N GLU A 282 2.31 -20.44 9.04
CA GLU A 282 3.36 -21.44 9.23
C GLU A 282 4.57 -21.20 8.31
N ARG A 283 4.32 -20.86 7.04
CA ARG A 283 5.40 -20.48 6.10
C ARG A 283 6.13 -19.24 6.54
N PHE A 284 5.39 -18.20 6.93
CA PHE A 284 5.98 -16.95 7.36
C PHE A 284 6.78 -17.13 8.66
N ASP A 285 6.25 -17.90 9.61
CA ASP A 285 6.92 -18.24 10.87
C ASP A 285 8.23 -19.00 10.63
N LYS A 286 8.21 -20.02 9.76
CA LYS A 286 9.40 -20.75 9.34
C LYS A 286 10.45 -19.81 8.72
N PHE A 287 10.03 -18.95 7.80
CA PHE A 287 10.93 -17.97 7.18
C PHE A 287 11.54 -17.02 8.21
N LEU A 288 10.76 -16.50 9.17
CA LEU A 288 11.28 -15.65 10.24
C LEU A 288 12.32 -16.37 11.11
N ALA A 289 12.11 -17.67 11.39
CA ALA A 289 13.05 -18.49 12.14
C ALA A 289 14.36 -18.73 11.36
N GLU A 290 14.26 -19.09 10.07
CA GLU A 290 15.43 -19.30 9.20
C GLU A 290 16.26 -18.04 9.04
N LYS A 291 15.61 -16.87 8.94
CA LYS A 291 16.26 -15.56 8.91
C LYS A 291 16.74 -15.06 10.27
N GLN A 292 16.52 -15.82 11.34
CA GLN A 292 16.85 -15.43 12.72
C GLN A 292 16.23 -14.08 13.11
N LEU A 293 15.05 -13.77 12.55
CA LEU A 293 14.30 -12.55 12.85
C LEU A 293 13.41 -12.73 14.07
N GLN A 294 12.88 -13.93 14.25
CA GLN A 294 12.08 -14.35 15.41
C GLN A 294 12.30 -15.84 15.69
N LYS A 295 11.85 -16.31 16.85
CA LYS A 295 11.85 -17.75 17.17
C LYS A 295 10.72 -18.48 16.42
N ALA A 296 10.94 -19.75 16.13
CA ALA A 296 9.88 -20.63 15.59
C ALA A 296 8.65 -20.65 16.52
N GLY A 297 7.48 -20.71 15.91
CA GLY A 297 6.15 -20.64 16.52
C GLY A 297 5.72 -19.25 16.98
N TRP A 298 6.58 -18.23 16.93
CA TRP A 298 6.25 -16.90 17.43
C TRP A 298 5.09 -16.25 16.67
N TYR A 299 5.15 -16.28 15.34
CA TYR A 299 4.19 -15.58 14.51
C TYR A 299 2.85 -16.30 14.49
N THR A 300 2.83 -17.62 14.34
CA THR A 300 1.59 -18.41 14.43
C THR A 300 0.91 -18.25 15.79
N SER A 301 1.68 -18.20 16.89
CA SER A 301 1.14 -17.95 18.23
C SER A 301 0.63 -16.51 18.41
N LEU A 302 1.23 -15.54 17.72
CA LEU A 302 0.72 -14.16 17.70
C LEU A 302 -0.62 -14.12 16.96
N LEU A 303 -0.68 -14.72 15.78
CA LEU A 303 -1.88 -14.66 14.93
C LEU A 303 -3.08 -15.38 15.56
N ASN A 304 -2.85 -16.52 16.22
CA ASN A 304 -3.89 -17.22 17.00
C ASN A 304 -4.43 -16.40 18.17
N ARG A 305 -3.63 -15.51 18.76
CA ARG A 305 -4.08 -14.60 19.83
C ARG A 305 -4.76 -13.36 19.29
N PHE A 306 -4.37 -12.92 18.09
CA PHE A 306 -4.95 -11.76 17.43
C PHE A 306 -6.32 -12.08 16.81
N CYS A 307 -6.47 -13.27 16.22
CA CYS A 307 -7.71 -13.77 15.63
C CYS A 307 -8.41 -14.69 16.62
N ASP A 308 -9.16 -14.10 17.55
CA ASP A 308 -9.91 -14.83 18.57
C ASP A 308 -11.33 -15.20 18.13
N HIS A 309 -11.83 -14.60 17.05
CA HIS A 309 -13.20 -14.76 16.55
C HIS A 309 -13.37 -15.94 15.58
N ARG A 310 -12.28 -16.51 15.04
CA ARG A 310 -12.34 -17.72 14.19
C ARG A 310 -11.02 -18.50 14.17
N PRO A 311 -11.06 -19.83 13.92
CA PRO A 311 -9.85 -20.61 13.63
C PRO A 311 -9.12 -20.10 12.37
N LEU A 312 -7.79 -20.18 12.34
CA LEU A 312 -6.97 -19.74 11.18
C LEU A 312 -7.14 -20.64 9.95
N GLU A 313 -7.60 -21.87 10.13
CA GLU A 313 -7.85 -22.85 9.08
C GLU A 313 -9.16 -22.60 8.33
N SER A 314 -10.05 -21.77 8.88
CA SER A 314 -11.40 -21.58 8.35
C SER A 314 -11.43 -20.93 6.96
N ARG A 315 -10.64 -19.88 6.75
CA ARG A 315 -10.54 -19.10 5.52
C ARG A 315 -9.30 -18.21 5.55
N ALA A 316 -8.89 -17.74 4.37
CA ALA A 316 -7.85 -16.73 4.22
C ALA A 316 -8.43 -15.30 4.34
N GLY A 317 -7.54 -14.32 4.44
CA GLY A 317 -7.89 -12.90 4.39
C GLY A 317 -7.45 -12.11 5.62
N LEU A 318 -7.03 -12.78 6.70
CA LEU A 318 -6.46 -12.10 7.87
C LEU A 318 -5.10 -11.51 7.53
N GLN A 319 -4.27 -12.23 6.79
CA GLN A 319 -2.93 -11.79 6.38
C GLN A 319 -2.97 -11.25 4.97
N ALA A 320 -2.97 -9.92 4.83
CA ALA A 320 -3.21 -9.26 3.55
C ALA A 320 -1.98 -9.28 2.65
N VAL A 321 -0.87 -8.73 3.14
CA VAL A 321 0.31 -8.42 2.32
C VAL A 321 1.59 -8.65 3.12
N VAL A 322 2.59 -9.28 2.51
CA VAL A 322 3.97 -9.30 3.02
C VAL A 322 4.80 -8.28 2.25
N GLY A 323 5.47 -7.39 2.96
CA GLY A 323 6.41 -6.42 2.40
C GLY A 323 7.83 -6.75 2.78
N CYS A 324 8.79 -6.49 1.89
CA CYS A 324 10.20 -6.77 2.17
C CYS A 324 11.09 -5.61 1.74
N ALA A 325 12.00 -5.22 2.62
CA ALA A 325 13.12 -4.33 2.34
C ALA A 325 14.39 -4.91 2.97
N VAL A 326 15.53 -4.65 2.33
CA VAL A 326 16.86 -4.95 2.87
C VAL A 326 17.68 -3.69 2.82
N ARG A 327 18.39 -3.38 3.90
CA ARG A 327 19.29 -2.24 3.99
C ARG A 327 20.54 -2.66 4.72
N ASP A 328 21.69 -2.47 4.09
CA ASP A 328 23.00 -2.80 4.65
C ASP A 328 23.07 -4.29 5.09
N GLY A 329 22.45 -5.17 4.29
CA GLY A 329 22.32 -6.62 4.58
C GLY A 329 21.29 -6.99 5.66
N GLU A 330 20.69 -6.02 6.34
CA GLU A 330 19.69 -6.26 7.38
C GLU A 330 18.27 -6.30 6.79
N TRP A 331 17.53 -7.36 7.14
CA TRP A 331 16.16 -7.57 6.68
C TRP A 331 15.17 -6.73 7.50
N GLU A 332 14.27 -6.06 6.81
CA GLU A 332 13.03 -5.52 7.36
C GLU A 332 11.85 -6.14 6.62
N VAL A 333 11.18 -7.08 7.29
CA VAL A 333 10.02 -7.77 6.73
C VAL A 333 8.77 -7.27 7.42
N SER A 334 7.72 -7.00 6.64
CA SER A 334 6.47 -6.46 7.15
C SER A 334 5.33 -7.39 6.82
N MET A 335 4.41 -7.59 7.76
CA MET A 335 3.18 -8.33 7.52
C MET A 335 2.00 -7.44 7.88
N TYR A 336 1.06 -7.29 6.95
CA TYR A 336 -0.17 -6.52 7.12
C TYR A 336 -1.30 -7.48 7.51
N ILE A 337 -1.97 -7.16 8.60
CA ILE A 337 -2.95 -7.99 9.28
C ILE A 337 -4.26 -7.21 9.34
N SER A 338 -5.26 -7.74 8.65
CA SER A 338 -6.62 -7.22 8.66
C SER A 338 -7.20 -7.21 10.07
N SER A 339 -7.95 -6.17 10.43
CA SER A 339 -8.69 -6.18 11.69
C SER A 339 -9.91 -7.11 11.65
N GLU A 340 -10.40 -7.43 10.45
CA GLU A 340 -11.66 -8.16 10.24
C GLU A 340 -12.80 -7.54 11.07
N ALA A 341 -12.87 -6.21 11.11
CA ALA A 341 -13.82 -5.48 11.96
C ALA A 341 -15.29 -5.78 11.62
N TYR A 342 -15.55 -6.16 10.37
CA TYR A 342 -16.86 -6.53 9.85
C TYR A 342 -17.05 -8.04 9.64
N ALA A 343 -16.15 -8.88 10.14
CA ALA A 343 -16.33 -10.32 10.06
C ALA A 343 -17.56 -10.77 10.84
N ALA A 344 -18.41 -11.60 10.21
CA ALA A 344 -19.67 -12.06 10.80
C ALA A 344 -19.44 -12.82 12.11
N GLU A 345 -18.32 -13.55 12.20
CA GLU A 345 -17.92 -14.34 13.35
C GLU A 345 -17.66 -13.49 14.61
N ARG A 346 -17.50 -12.17 14.48
CA ARG A 346 -17.39 -11.23 15.63
C ARG A 346 -18.72 -10.88 16.29
N PHE A 347 -19.85 -11.23 15.67
CA PHE A 347 -21.20 -10.86 16.11
C PHE A 347 -22.05 -12.06 16.56
N ILE A 348 -21.43 -13.23 16.72
CA ILE A 348 -22.08 -14.49 17.09
C ILE A 348 -21.94 -14.78 18.58
#